data_AF-A0A7N2LCK0-F1
#
_entry.id   AF-A0A7N2LCK0-F1
#
_cell.length_a   1.000
_cell.length_b   1.000
_cell.length_c   1.000
_cell.angle_alpha   90.00
_cell.angle_beta   90.00
_cell.angle_gamma   90.00
#
_symmetry.space_group_name_H-M   'P 1'
#
loop_
_entity.id
_entity.type
_entity.pdbx_description
1 polymer ?
#
loop_
_entity_poly.entity_id
_entity_poly.type
_entity_poly.pdbx_seq_one_letter_code
_entity_poly.pdbx_strand_id
1 'polypeptide(L)'
;MFQWVDLGVSHFPGIISLAVGLLMWMTSLHPVRKKKFELFFYTHQLYVIFIVFLALHVGHFLFCVSAGGIFLFILNRFLRFCQSRKTFDIISIKCLSCGTVELLLSKPANLQYNALSFIFLQVRELSWLQWHPFSVSSSPLDGKYHLSVLIKVIGEWTEKLRGNILNSFEADLHLQPQTKITASVEGPYGHELPYHLMYENLILVAGGVGISPFLAILSDILHRTREGKSCLPRNILIVWAVKRSNELPLLYTNDLESIYPFFLDKLNLEIDIFVTQESQPPLEEGQVHEATNSSPPVSNSCSMSVLVGIGNNIWSGLYVISSTLGFVILLYLLDTFYINPYDISPWWYKGLLLLICMLASVFIFGGVVVGLWHLWERRNAARETCKDNRIMVEKMQHNEILAHMESCQQKLASSVNTYYGSRPNFKDIFGDISEKWGYVDVGVIVCGPLGL
;
A
#
# COMPACT_ATOMS: atom_id res chain seq x y z
N MET A 1 45.75 -15.75 -1.12
CA MET A 1 44.59 -14.84 -1.09
C MET A 1 43.46 -15.33 -2.01
N PHE A 2 43.72 -15.65 -3.28
CA PHE A 2 42.71 -16.14 -4.23
C PHE A 2 42.51 -17.67 -4.26
N GLN A 3 42.70 -18.35 -3.14
CA GLN A 3 42.55 -19.80 -3.09
C GLN A 3 41.07 -20.19 -2.97
N TRP A 4 40.63 -21.11 -3.83
CA TRP A 4 39.35 -21.80 -3.76
C TRP A 4 39.64 -23.22 -3.28
N VAL A 5 39.36 -23.48 -2.00
CA VAL A 5 39.71 -24.75 -1.35
C VAL A 5 38.45 -25.58 -1.16
N ASP A 6 38.56 -26.89 -1.36
CA ASP A 6 37.42 -27.79 -1.25
C ASP A 6 37.02 -28.06 0.21
N LEU A 7 38.00 -28.02 1.13
CA LEU A 7 37.79 -28.25 2.55
C LEU A 7 37.95 -26.93 3.32
N GLY A 8 36.94 -26.58 4.11
CA GLY A 8 36.93 -25.36 4.93
C GLY A 8 36.42 -24.12 4.20
N VAL A 9 36.91 -22.95 4.61
CA VAL A 9 36.42 -21.65 4.16
C VAL A 9 37.16 -21.20 2.89
N SER A 10 36.42 -20.98 1.80
CA SER A 10 36.99 -20.59 0.50
C SER A 10 37.23 -19.08 0.41
N HIS A 11 38.49 -18.64 0.32
CA HIS A 11 38.84 -17.22 0.37
C HIS A 11 38.38 -16.42 -0.87
N PHE A 12 38.45 -16.99 -2.07
CA PHE A 12 38.08 -16.27 -3.29
C PHE A 12 36.59 -15.83 -3.31
N PRO A 13 35.61 -16.72 -3.07
CA PRO A 13 34.21 -16.33 -2.88
C PRO A 13 34.01 -15.32 -1.74
N GLY A 14 34.78 -15.46 -0.67
CA GLY A 14 34.74 -14.54 0.48
C GLY A 14 35.15 -13.12 0.11
N ILE A 15 36.18 -12.95 -0.72
CA ILE A 15 36.62 -11.63 -1.21
C ILE A 15 35.52 -10.97 -2.03
N ILE A 16 34.85 -11.74 -2.90
CA ILE A 16 33.73 -11.23 -3.71
C ILE A 16 32.56 -10.83 -2.81
N SER A 17 32.15 -11.71 -1.89
CA SER A 17 31.07 -11.44 -0.94
C SER A 17 31.38 -10.20 -0.09
N LEU A 18 32.62 -10.06 0.41
CA LEU A 18 33.06 -8.92 1.18
C LEU A 18 33.04 -7.63 0.35
N ALA A 19 33.57 -7.64 -0.88
CA ALA A 19 33.58 -6.47 -1.75
C ALA A 19 32.16 -5.98 -2.07
N VAL A 20 31.25 -6.90 -2.39
CA VAL A 20 29.84 -6.58 -2.64
C VAL A 20 29.17 -6.08 -1.35
N GLY A 21 29.41 -6.73 -0.22
CA GLY A 21 28.87 -6.33 1.08
C GLY A 21 29.33 -4.93 1.51
N LEU A 22 30.61 -4.61 1.28
CA LEU A 22 31.16 -3.27 1.54
C LEU A 22 30.53 -2.21 0.62
N LEU A 23 30.35 -2.52 -0.66
CA LEU A 23 29.67 -1.62 -1.60
C LEU A 23 28.23 -1.33 -1.15
N MET A 24 27.47 -2.38 -0.80
CA MET A 24 26.11 -2.24 -0.28
C MET A 24 26.07 -1.44 1.03
N TRP A 25 27.03 -1.68 1.92
CA TRP A 25 27.12 -0.97 3.19
C TRP A 25 27.41 0.51 2.99
N MET A 26 28.39 0.86 2.14
CA MET A 26 28.75 2.25 1.85
C MET A 26 27.57 3.05 1.29
N THR A 27 26.80 2.47 0.36
CA THR A 27 25.62 3.15 -0.21
C THR A 27 24.43 3.20 0.74
N SER A 28 24.38 2.32 1.75
CA SER A 28 23.33 2.32 2.79
C SER A 28 23.51 3.38 3.87
N LEU A 29 24.69 4.02 3.95
CA LEU A 29 24.97 5.09 4.91
C LEU A 29 23.97 6.25 4.76
N HIS A 30 23.50 6.77 5.90
CA HIS A 30 22.43 7.76 5.95
C HIS A 30 22.63 8.97 5.02
N PRO A 31 23.83 9.60 4.92
CA PRO A 31 24.05 10.73 4.01
C PRO A 31 23.88 10.35 2.53
N VAL A 32 24.34 9.16 2.13
CA VAL A 32 24.26 8.67 0.75
C VAL A 32 22.83 8.32 0.40
N ARG A 33 22.18 7.49 1.23
CA ARG A 33 20.78 7.09 1.04
C ARG A 33 19.83 8.29 0.96
N LYS A 34 20.06 9.34 1.77
CA LYS A 34 19.22 10.56 1.77
C LYS A 34 19.40 11.40 0.51
N LYS A 35 20.62 11.51 -0.04
CA LYS A 35 20.93 12.34 -1.21
C LYS A 35 20.77 11.62 -2.55
N LYS A 36 21.05 10.31 -2.58
CA LYS A 36 21.07 9.46 -3.79
C LYS A 36 20.33 8.16 -3.50
N PHE A 37 19.02 8.24 -3.33
CA PHE A 37 18.19 7.08 -3.00
C PHE A 37 18.25 5.98 -4.07
N GLU A 38 18.25 6.33 -5.36
CA GLU A 38 18.32 5.34 -6.44
C GLU A 38 19.64 4.55 -6.42
N LEU A 39 20.77 5.22 -6.18
CA LEU A 39 22.07 4.56 -6.06
C LEU A 39 22.06 3.52 -4.92
N PHE A 40 21.53 3.91 -3.76
CA PHE A 40 21.30 3.00 -2.65
C PHE A 40 20.42 1.82 -3.08
N PHE A 41 19.26 2.09 -3.67
CA PHE A 41 18.27 1.09 -4.04
C PHE A 41 18.83 0.03 -5.01
N TYR A 42 19.52 0.45 -6.08
CA TYR A 42 20.07 -0.47 -7.07
C TYR A 42 21.26 -1.26 -6.55
N THR A 43 22.18 -0.62 -5.83
CA THR A 43 23.34 -1.34 -5.24
C THR A 43 22.90 -2.33 -4.16
N HIS A 44 21.82 -2.05 -3.43
CA HIS A 44 21.28 -3.00 -2.46
C HIS A 44 20.75 -4.29 -3.09
N GLN A 45 20.31 -4.29 -4.36
CA GLN A 45 19.88 -5.51 -5.06
C GLN A 45 21.03 -6.53 -5.24
N LEU A 46 22.29 -6.10 -5.07
CA LEU A 46 23.45 -6.98 -5.08
C LEU A 46 23.46 -7.97 -3.90
N TYR A 47 22.49 -7.90 -2.97
CA TYR A 47 22.29 -8.90 -1.92
C TYR A 47 22.20 -10.33 -2.50
N VAL A 48 21.70 -10.50 -3.73
CA VAL A 48 21.63 -11.83 -4.39
C VAL A 48 23.02 -12.40 -4.60
N ILE A 49 23.93 -11.57 -5.14
CA ILE A 49 25.33 -11.93 -5.34
C ILE A 49 25.99 -12.19 -3.99
N PHE A 50 25.75 -11.31 -3.01
CA PHE A 50 26.27 -11.47 -1.67
C PHE A 50 25.91 -12.84 -1.04
N ILE A 51 24.63 -13.23 -1.09
CA ILE A 51 24.14 -14.50 -0.51
C ILE A 51 24.73 -15.72 -1.22
N VAL A 52 24.79 -15.71 -2.56
CA VAL A 52 25.37 -16.83 -3.33
C VAL A 52 26.85 -17.01 -2.99
N PHE A 53 27.62 -15.93 -3.02
CA PHE A 53 29.05 -15.98 -2.70
C PHE A 53 29.33 -16.24 -1.22
N LEU A 54 28.42 -15.83 -0.32
CA LEU A 54 28.48 -16.20 1.09
C LEU A 54 28.30 -17.72 1.27
N ALA A 55 27.33 -18.34 0.59
CA ALA A 55 27.13 -19.79 0.62
C ALA A 55 28.35 -20.57 0.11
N LEU A 56 28.98 -20.08 -0.98
CA LEU A 56 30.22 -20.62 -1.52
C LEU A 56 31.43 -20.40 -0.60
N HIS A 57 31.46 -19.29 0.15
CA HIS A 57 32.57 -18.93 1.04
C HIS A 57 32.60 -19.83 2.29
N VAL A 58 31.50 -19.89 3.03
CA VAL A 58 31.46 -20.52 4.36
C VAL A 58 31.03 -21.99 4.33
N GLY A 59 30.49 -22.45 3.19
CA GLY A 59 30.01 -23.82 3.00
C GLY A 59 28.79 -24.18 3.86
N HIS A 60 28.36 -25.44 3.78
CA HIS A 60 27.10 -25.90 4.39
C HIS A 60 27.00 -25.64 5.90
N PHE A 61 28.03 -26.00 6.69
CA PHE A 61 27.97 -25.96 8.15
C PHE A 61 27.70 -24.56 8.72
N LEU A 62 28.46 -23.56 8.28
CA LEU A 62 28.31 -22.18 8.75
C LEU A 62 27.11 -21.48 8.09
N PHE A 63 26.80 -21.81 6.83
CA PHE A 63 25.65 -21.23 6.13
C PHE A 63 24.32 -21.63 6.79
N CYS A 64 24.24 -22.83 7.39
CA CYS A 64 23.08 -23.29 8.15
C CYS A 64 22.66 -22.35 9.29
N VAL A 65 23.58 -21.60 9.89
CA VAL A 65 23.25 -20.62 10.95
C VAL A 65 22.38 -19.48 10.38
N SER A 66 22.67 -19.02 9.17
CA SER A 66 21.90 -17.97 8.47
C SER A 66 20.75 -18.51 7.61
N ALA A 67 20.73 -19.82 7.36
CA ALA A 67 19.82 -20.49 6.43
C ALA A 67 18.34 -20.21 6.71
N GLY A 68 17.91 -20.24 7.98
CA GLY A 68 16.52 -20.01 8.35
C GLY A 68 16.01 -18.62 7.94
N GLY A 69 16.80 -17.57 8.21
CA GLY A 69 16.45 -16.20 7.83
C GLY A 69 16.44 -15.99 6.32
N ILE A 70 17.42 -16.56 5.61
CA ILE A 70 17.49 -16.53 4.14
C ILE A 70 16.29 -17.26 3.54
N PHE A 71 15.90 -18.41 4.09
CA PHE A 71 14.76 -19.18 3.62
C PHE A 71 13.43 -18.43 3.77
N LEU A 72 13.19 -17.82 4.94
CA LEU A 72 12.02 -16.95 5.16
C LEU A 72 12.02 -15.75 4.20
N PHE A 73 13.19 -15.17 3.93
CA PHE A 73 13.32 -14.09 2.96
C PHE A 73 12.98 -14.56 1.53
N ILE A 74 13.43 -15.73 1.10
CA ILE A 74 13.10 -16.33 -0.20
C ILE A 74 11.58 -16.57 -0.30
N LEU A 75 10.96 -17.13 0.74
CA LEU A 75 9.51 -17.35 0.80
C LEU A 75 8.74 -16.04 0.59
N ASN A 76 9.03 -15.02 1.40
CA ASN A 76 8.39 -13.71 1.27
C ASN A 76 8.64 -13.08 -0.11
N ARG A 77 9.87 -13.16 -0.63
CA ARG A 77 10.21 -12.61 -1.94
C ARG A 77 9.46 -13.31 -3.07
N PHE A 78 9.31 -14.63 -3.02
CA PHE A 78 8.58 -15.40 -4.02
C PHE A 78 7.08 -15.08 -4.01
N LEU A 79 6.46 -14.99 -2.82
CA LEU A 79 5.06 -14.58 -2.70
C LEU A 79 4.81 -13.20 -3.30
N ARG A 80 5.65 -12.21 -2.94
CA ARG A 80 5.58 -10.86 -3.51
C ARG A 80 5.76 -10.86 -5.02
N PHE A 81 6.72 -11.62 -5.52
CA PHE A 81 6.92 -11.78 -6.96
C PHE A 81 5.70 -12.38 -7.66
N CYS A 82 5.00 -13.34 -7.05
CA CYS A 82 3.76 -13.90 -7.61
C CYS A 82 2.61 -12.89 -7.56
N GLN A 83 2.52 -12.09 -6.49
CA GLN A 83 1.54 -11.02 -6.36
C GLN A 83 1.74 -9.92 -7.41
N SER A 84 3.00 -9.51 -7.62
CA SER A 84 3.38 -8.37 -8.46
C SER A 84 3.27 -8.62 -9.97
N ARG A 85 3.02 -9.85 -10.43
CA ARG A 85 2.94 -10.15 -11.87
C ARG A 85 1.67 -9.63 -12.52
N LYS A 86 0.61 -9.39 -11.74
CA LYS A 86 -0.66 -8.88 -12.28
C LYS A 86 -0.54 -7.38 -12.52
N THR A 87 -0.67 -7.01 -13.78
CA THR A 87 -0.97 -5.63 -14.17
C THR A 87 -2.42 -5.42 -14.48
N PHE A 88 -2.87 -4.21 -14.19
CA PHE A 88 -4.19 -3.73 -14.54
C PHE A 88 -4.12 -2.27 -15.04
N ASP A 89 -5.16 -1.88 -15.76
CA ASP A 89 -5.35 -0.51 -16.23
C ASP A 89 -5.99 0.31 -15.10
N ILE A 90 -5.49 1.53 -14.88
CA ILE A 90 -6.07 2.47 -13.90
C ILE A 90 -7.47 2.89 -14.38
N ILE A 91 -8.46 2.91 -13.48
CA ILE A 91 -9.87 3.20 -13.83
C ILE A 91 -10.05 4.68 -14.10
N SER A 92 -9.52 5.54 -13.22
CA SER A 92 -9.63 6.99 -13.34
C SER A 92 -8.46 7.66 -12.65
N ILE A 93 -8.05 8.80 -13.21
CA ILE A 93 -6.98 9.63 -12.69
C ILE A 93 -7.55 11.04 -12.58
N LYS A 94 -7.44 11.62 -11.39
CA LYS A 94 -7.88 12.98 -11.13
C LYS A 94 -6.72 13.79 -10.58
N CYS A 95 -6.44 14.91 -11.23
CA CYS A 95 -5.42 15.85 -10.77
C CYS A 95 -6.10 16.97 -9.98
N LEU A 96 -5.74 17.08 -8.70
CA LEU A 96 -6.21 18.15 -7.83
C LEU A 96 -5.32 19.40 -7.99
N SER A 97 -5.93 20.58 -7.85
CA SER A 97 -5.26 21.88 -7.96
C SER A 97 -4.08 22.05 -6.99
N CYS A 98 -4.09 21.30 -5.88
CA CYS A 98 -3.02 21.28 -4.88
C CYS A 98 -1.75 20.53 -5.31
N GLY A 99 -1.71 19.98 -6.52
CA GLY A 99 -0.61 19.15 -7.01
C GLY A 99 -0.65 17.72 -6.50
N THR A 100 -1.78 17.28 -5.95
CA THR A 100 -2.02 15.87 -5.58
C THR A 100 -2.74 15.15 -6.71
N VAL A 101 -2.36 13.90 -6.94
CA VAL A 101 -2.99 13.02 -7.92
C VAL A 101 -3.80 11.97 -7.17
N GLU A 102 -5.07 11.84 -7.50
CA GLU A 102 -5.95 10.76 -7.06
C GLU A 102 -5.98 9.67 -8.13
N LEU A 103 -5.67 8.44 -7.73
CA LEU A 103 -5.73 7.27 -8.62
C LEU A 103 -6.84 6.33 -8.14
N LEU A 104 -7.76 6.01 -9.04
CA LEU A 104 -8.80 5.00 -8.83
C LEU A 104 -8.37 3.67 -9.47
N LEU A 105 -8.14 2.67 -8.64
CA LEU A 105 -7.59 1.36 -9.01
C LEU A 105 -8.69 0.29 -9.01
N SER A 106 -8.60 -0.69 -9.92
CA SER A 106 -9.54 -1.83 -9.97
C SER A 106 -9.22 -2.85 -8.88
N LYS A 107 -10.21 -3.13 -8.01
CA LYS A 107 -10.11 -4.18 -6.97
C LYS A 107 -11.09 -5.33 -7.22
N PRO A 108 -10.72 -6.57 -6.86
CA PRO A 108 -11.66 -7.68 -6.96
C PRO A 108 -12.58 -7.67 -5.74
N ALA A 109 -13.81 -8.18 -5.91
CA ALA A 109 -14.85 -8.09 -4.88
C ALA A 109 -14.48 -8.80 -3.56
N ASN A 110 -13.67 -9.85 -3.64
CA ASN A 110 -13.20 -10.63 -2.50
C ASN A 110 -11.98 -10.03 -1.79
N LEU A 111 -11.43 -8.90 -2.26
CA LEU A 111 -10.33 -8.23 -1.59
C LEU A 111 -10.82 -7.56 -0.31
N GLN A 112 -10.44 -8.14 0.83
CA GLN A 112 -10.69 -7.56 2.14
C GLN A 112 -9.51 -6.70 2.57
N TYR A 113 -9.82 -5.49 3.03
CA TYR A 113 -8.87 -4.54 3.56
C TYR A 113 -9.52 -3.69 4.64
N ASN A 114 -8.70 -2.92 5.35
CA ASN A 114 -9.14 -2.04 6.41
C ASN A 114 -8.90 -0.57 5.99
N ALA A 115 -9.63 0.38 6.54
CA ALA A 115 -9.48 1.81 6.21
C ALA A 115 -8.05 2.34 6.46
N LEU A 116 -7.31 1.73 7.38
CA LEU A 116 -5.91 2.07 7.70
C LEU A 116 -4.88 1.31 6.83
N SER A 117 -5.32 0.60 5.80
CA SER A 117 -4.43 -0.17 4.93
C SER A 117 -3.65 0.73 3.97
N PHE A 118 -2.50 0.23 3.53
CA PHE A 118 -1.66 0.82 2.51
C PHE A 118 -1.28 -0.24 1.48
N ILE A 119 -1.00 0.20 0.26
CA ILE A 119 -0.57 -0.65 -0.85
C ILE A 119 0.81 -0.20 -1.33
N PHE A 120 1.58 -1.10 -1.93
CA PHE A 120 2.72 -0.70 -2.76
C PHE A 120 2.27 -0.64 -4.20
N LEU A 121 2.48 0.51 -4.83
CA LEU A 121 2.15 0.77 -6.22
C LEU A 121 3.42 0.78 -7.05
N GLN A 122 3.35 0.10 -8.19
CA GLN A 122 4.32 0.21 -9.28
C GLN A 122 3.59 0.67 -10.53
N VAL A 123 4.07 1.75 -11.14
CA VAL A 123 3.58 2.26 -12.44
C VAL A 123 4.61 1.91 -13.51
N ARG A 124 4.24 1.08 -14.48
CA ARG A 124 5.20 0.49 -15.44
C ARG A 124 5.87 1.53 -16.32
N GLU A 125 5.14 2.58 -16.66
CA GLU A 125 5.59 3.67 -17.53
C GLU A 125 6.66 4.55 -16.86
N LEU A 126 6.79 4.46 -15.52
CA LEU A 126 7.80 5.20 -14.76
C LEU A 126 9.01 4.34 -14.46
N SER A 127 8.78 3.12 -13.96
CA SER A 127 9.87 2.23 -13.56
C SER A 127 9.43 0.77 -13.47
N TRP A 128 10.35 -0.13 -13.82
CA TRP A 128 10.15 -1.58 -13.69
C TRP A 128 10.48 -2.16 -12.32
N LEU A 129 11.18 -1.39 -11.47
CA LEU A 129 11.73 -1.89 -10.22
C LEU A 129 11.28 -1.11 -8.99
N GLN A 130 10.82 0.14 -9.13
CA GLN A 130 10.45 0.94 -7.97
C GLN A 130 9.01 0.67 -7.55
N TRP A 131 8.84 0.40 -6.26
CA TRP A 131 7.58 0.16 -5.59
C TRP A 131 7.43 1.20 -4.49
N HIS A 132 6.34 1.96 -4.51
CA HIS A 132 6.12 3.06 -3.57
C HIS A 132 4.88 2.79 -2.70
N PRO A 133 4.99 2.91 -1.37
CA PRO A 133 3.86 2.72 -0.48
C PRO A 133 2.93 3.93 -0.49
N PHE A 134 1.62 3.68 -0.58
CA PHE A 134 0.57 4.70 -0.46
C PHE A 134 -0.56 4.18 0.40
N SER A 135 -1.03 5.02 1.34
CA SER A 135 -2.24 4.75 2.12
C SER A 135 -3.45 4.75 1.21
N VAL A 136 -4.34 3.79 1.44
CA VAL A 136 -5.65 3.75 0.79
C VAL A 136 -6.50 4.90 1.33
N SER A 137 -7.16 5.63 0.43
CA SER A 137 -8.06 6.73 0.76
C SER A 137 -9.55 6.36 0.69
N SER A 138 -9.90 5.26 0.02
CA SER A 138 -11.27 4.73 -0.04
C SER A 138 -11.59 3.81 1.14
N SER A 139 -12.88 3.72 1.49
CA SER A 139 -13.34 2.76 2.50
C SER A 139 -13.45 1.33 1.96
N PRO A 140 -13.26 0.28 2.78
CA PRO A 140 -13.49 -1.09 2.37
C PRO A 140 -14.92 -1.39 1.91
N LEU A 141 -15.88 -0.58 2.35
CA LEU A 141 -17.29 -0.64 1.91
C LEU A 141 -17.56 0.25 0.70
N ASP A 142 -16.60 1.08 0.32
CA ASP A 142 -16.70 2.02 -0.78
C ASP A 142 -16.47 1.32 -2.10
N GLY A 143 -17.60 0.96 -2.73
CA GLY A 143 -17.61 0.20 -3.98
C GLY A 143 -17.11 -1.23 -3.85
N LYS A 144 -17.72 -2.13 -4.62
CA LYS A 144 -17.24 -3.51 -4.67
C LYS A 144 -15.94 -3.65 -5.47
N TYR A 145 -15.69 -2.76 -6.43
CA TYR A 145 -14.71 -2.97 -7.50
C TYR A 145 -13.64 -1.89 -7.67
N HIS A 146 -13.58 -0.88 -6.79
CA HIS A 146 -12.56 0.17 -6.86
C HIS A 146 -11.86 0.43 -5.52
N LEU A 147 -10.64 0.96 -5.60
CA LEU A 147 -9.79 1.36 -4.48
C LEU A 147 -9.15 2.70 -4.85
N SER A 148 -9.23 3.73 -4.01
CA SER A 148 -8.57 5.01 -4.29
C SER A 148 -7.29 5.20 -3.48
N VAL A 149 -6.32 5.88 -4.09
CA VAL A 149 -5.11 6.37 -3.41
C VAL A 149 -4.82 7.83 -3.77
N LEU A 150 -4.41 8.61 -2.76
CA LEU A 150 -3.99 10.00 -2.91
C LEU A 150 -2.47 10.11 -2.88
N ILE A 151 -1.89 10.67 -3.95
CA ILE A 151 -0.44 10.80 -4.16
C ILE A 151 -0.08 12.27 -4.25
N LYS A 152 0.52 12.80 -3.18
CA LYS A 152 1.08 14.16 -3.20
C LYS A 152 2.42 14.17 -3.92
N VAL A 153 2.62 15.14 -4.80
CA VAL A 153 3.86 15.29 -5.55
C VAL A 153 4.93 15.97 -4.68
N ILE A 154 6.00 15.23 -4.36
CA ILE A 154 7.07 15.67 -3.45
C ILE A 154 8.47 15.29 -3.96
N GLY A 155 8.60 14.21 -4.74
CA GLY A 155 9.88 13.70 -5.22
C GLY A 155 9.91 13.42 -6.72
N GLU A 156 11.09 13.03 -7.23
CA GLU A 156 11.33 12.80 -8.66
C GLU A 156 10.36 11.79 -9.27
N TRP A 157 10.06 10.69 -8.57
CA TRP A 157 9.13 9.68 -9.05
C TRP A 157 7.70 10.23 -9.19
N THR A 158 7.22 10.97 -8.17
CA THR A 158 5.87 11.55 -8.19
C THR A 158 5.74 12.69 -9.20
N GLU A 159 6.81 13.44 -9.46
CA GLU A 159 6.84 14.48 -10.50
C GLU A 159 6.76 13.85 -11.89
N LYS A 160 7.53 12.77 -12.13
CA LYS A 160 7.43 12.00 -13.38
C LYS A 160 6.03 11.41 -13.58
N LEU A 161 5.39 10.91 -12.50
CA LEU A 161 4.01 10.43 -12.55
C LEU A 161 3.07 11.53 -13.03
N ARG A 162 3.09 12.69 -12.38
CA ARG A 162 2.24 13.83 -12.74
C ARG A 162 2.53 14.35 -14.15
N GLY A 163 3.80 14.39 -14.56
CA GLY A 163 4.19 14.77 -15.91
C GLY A 163 3.65 13.82 -16.99
N ASN A 164 3.77 12.51 -16.78
CA ASN A 164 3.22 11.51 -17.70
C ASN A 164 1.69 11.61 -17.80
N ILE A 165 1.02 11.84 -16.67
CA ILE A 165 -0.42 12.05 -16.62
C ILE A 165 -0.81 13.32 -17.40
N LEU A 166 -0.12 14.44 -17.18
CA LEU A 166 -0.40 15.69 -17.90
C LEU A 166 -0.20 15.56 -19.40
N ASN A 167 0.89 14.92 -19.82
CA ASN A 167 1.15 14.64 -21.23
C ASN A 167 0.07 13.73 -21.85
N SER A 168 -0.48 12.78 -21.08
CA SER A 168 -1.57 11.93 -21.53
C SER A 168 -2.88 12.71 -21.73
N PHE A 169 -3.18 13.68 -20.85
CA PHE A 169 -4.34 14.56 -21.00
C PHE A 169 -4.22 15.47 -22.23
N GLU A 170 -3.02 16.00 -22.52
CA GLU A 170 -2.79 16.79 -23.73
C GLU A 170 -2.94 15.95 -25.01
N ALA A 171 -2.55 14.67 -24.97
CA ALA A 171 -2.71 13.77 -26.11
C ALA A 171 -4.19 13.42 -26.41
N ASP A 172 -5.04 13.34 -25.38
CA ASP A 172 -6.50 13.12 -25.52
C ASP A 172 -7.18 14.29 -26.28
N LEU A 173 -6.72 15.53 -26.08
CA LEU A 173 -7.18 16.70 -26.83
C LEU A 173 -6.80 16.63 -28.33
N HIS A 174 -5.78 15.85 -28.67
CA HIS A 174 -5.24 15.72 -30.03
C HIS A 174 -5.65 14.42 -30.76
N LEU A 175 -6.66 13.68 -30.27
CA LEU A 175 -7.20 12.45 -30.90
C LEU A 175 -6.13 11.36 -31.16
N GLN A 176 -5.04 11.35 -30.39
CA GLN A 176 -4.00 10.32 -30.49
C GLN A 176 -4.39 9.07 -29.66
N PRO A 177 -3.91 7.86 -30.05
CA PRO A 177 -4.21 6.64 -29.31
C PRO A 177 -3.75 6.75 -27.85
N GLN A 178 -4.68 6.49 -26.93
CA GLN A 178 -4.49 6.62 -25.49
C GLN A 178 -3.28 5.84 -25.00
N THR A 179 -2.37 6.52 -24.30
CA THR A 179 -1.35 5.85 -23.51
C THR A 179 -1.98 5.39 -22.20
N LYS A 180 -2.46 4.15 -22.19
CA LYS A 180 -3.00 3.53 -20.97
C LYS A 180 -1.88 3.42 -19.93
N ILE A 181 -2.08 4.04 -18.77
CA ILE A 181 -1.17 3.91 -17.63
C ILE A 181 -1.48 2.59 -16.94
N THR A 182 -0.48 1.70 -16.89
CA THR A 182 -0.60 0.37 -16.30
C THR A 182 0.09 0.31 -14.93
N ALA A 183 -0.63 -0.26 -13.97
CA ALA A 183 -0.17 -0.38 -12.60
C ALA A 183 -0.13 -1.83 -12.13
N SER A 184 0.82 -2.12 -11.23
CA SER A 184 0.88 -3.34 -10.43
C SER A 184 0.79 -2.96 -8.95
N VAL A 185 0.13 -3.79 -8.16
CA VAL A 185 -0.10 -3.53 -6.73
C VAL A 185 0.34 -4.72 -5.89
N GLU A 186 1.09 -4.44 -4.82
CA GLU A 186 1.27 -5.37 -3.69
C GLU A 186 0.47 -4.89 -2.48
N GLY A 187 -0.08 -5.84 -1.72
CA GLY A 187 -0.96 -5.59 -0.57
C GLY A 187 -2.42 -5.93 -0.86
N PRO A 188 -3.38 -5.34 -0.14
CA PRO A 188 -3.25 -4.29 0.87
C PRO A 188 -2.62 -4.81 2.16
N TYR A 189 -1.67 -4.04 2.67
CA TYR A 189 -1.02 -4.25 3.95
C TYR A 189 -1.66 -3.35 4.99
N GLY A 190 -1.72 -3.79 6.24
CA GLY A 190 -2.32 -3.01 7.30
C GLY A 190 -2.63 -3.88 8.50
N HIS A 191 -3.23 -3.28 9.51
CA HIS A 191 -3.61 -4.01 10.69
C HIS A 191 -4.96 -4.72 10.49
N GLU A 192 -5.07 -5.96 10.98
CA GLU A 192 -6.30 -6.77 10.88
C GLU A 192 -7.45 -6.13 11.68
N LEU A 193 -7.15 -5.52 12.83
CA LEU A 193 -8.16 -4.89 13.69
C LEU A 193 -8.56 -3.49 13.18
N PRO A 194 -9.86 -3.18 13.10
CA PRO A 194 -10.36 -1.85 12.78
C PRO A 194 -10.34 -0.94 14.01
N TYR A 195 -9.15 -0.43 14.36
CA TYR A 195 -8.97 0.43 15.54
C TYR A 195 -9.90 1.65 15.58
N HIS A 196 -10.21 2.21 14.42
CA HIS A 196 -11.12 3.35 14.29
C HIS A 196 -12.57 3.03 14.68
N LEU A 197 -12.92 1.76 14.83
CA LEU A 197 -14.26 1.32 15.25
C LEU A 197 -14.31 0.93 16.74
N MET A 198 -13.21 0.97 17.47
CA MET A 198 -13.14 0.47 18.85
C MET A 198 -13.54 1.52 19.90
N TYR A 199 -13.60 2.80 19.54
CA TYR A 199 -13.85 3.91 20.45
C TYR A 199 -15.07 4.72 20.00
N GLU A 200 -15.86 5.21 20.95
CA GLU A 200 -16.97 6.12 20.65
C GLU A 200 -16.51 7.54 20.31
N ASN A 201 -15.38 7.95 20.88
CA ASN A 201 -14.78 9.26 20.69
C ASN A 201 -13.43 9.09 20.00
N LEU A 202 -13.21 9.79 18.89
CA LEU A 202 -12.04 9.62 18.05
C LEU A 202 -11.37 10.97 17.76
N ILE A 203 -10.06 11.06 17.97
CA ILE A 203 -9.23 12.20 17.56
C ILE A 203 -8.27 11.74 16.47
N LEU A 204 -8.36 12.38 15.31
CA LEU A 204 -7.58 12.09 14.11
C LEU A 204 -6.62 13.25 13.83
N VAL A 205 -5.33 13.05 14.07
CA VAL A 205 -4.30 14.09 13.88
C VAL A 205 -3.52 13.85 12.58
N ALA A 206 -3.71 14.72 11.59
CA ALA A 206 -3.16 14.57 10.24
C ALA A 206 -2.15 15.67 9.90
N GLY A 207 -1.14 15.33 9.08
CA GLY A 207 -0.21 16.28 8.50
C GLY A 207 -0.06 16.16 7.00
N GLY A 208 -0.38 17.22 6.26
CA GLY A 208 -0.32 17.24 4.80
C GLY A 208 -1.12 16.07 4.21
N VAL A 209 -0.47 15.23 3.38
CA VAL A 209 -1.10 14.04 2.76
C VAL A 209 -1.46 12.93 3.76
N GLY A 210 -1.02 13.03 5.02
CA GLY A 210 -1.40 12.12 6.10
C GLY A 210 -2.90 12.10 6.42
N ILE A 211 -3.70 12.99 5.81
CA ILE A 211 -5.16 12.95 5.84
C ILE A 211 -5.76 11.77 5.06
N SER A 212 -5.02 11.21 4.08
CA SER A 212 -5.47 10.11 3.21
C SER A 212 -6.11 8.92 3.97
N PRO A 213 -5.44 8.28 4.96
CA PRO A 213 -6.06 7.19 5.72
C PRO A 213 -7.27 7.63 6.56
N PHE A 214 -7.39 8.91 6.90
CA PHE A 214 -8.53 9.41 7.66
C PHE A 214 -9.76 9.62 6.78
N LEU A 215 -9.57 9.98 5.50
CA LEU A 215 -10.65 9.95 4.52
C LEU A 215 -11.23 8.54 4.39
N ALA A 216 -10.37 7.51 4.35
CA ALA A 216 -10.83 6.11 4.35
C ALA A 216 -11.60 5.74 5.63
N ILE A 217 -11.16 6.20 6.80
CA ILE A 217 -11.84 5.98 8.08
C ILE A 217 -13.23 6.62 8.09
N LEU A 218 -13.31 7.89 7.70
CA LEU A 218 -14.58 8.63 7.64
C LEU A 218 -15.56 7.94 6.70
N SER A 219 -15.12 7.58 5.50
CA SER A 219 -15.94 6.85 4.54
C SER A 219 -16.39 5.48 5.08
N ASP A 220 -15.58 4.78 5.89
CA ASP A 220 -15.98 3.48 6.47
C ASP A 220 -17.02 3.62 7.57
N ILE A 221 -16.83 4.56 8.50
CA ILE A 221 -17.79 4.86 9.56
C ILE A 221 -19.14 5.24 8.96
N LEU A 222 -19.11 6.01 7.89
CA LEU A 222 -20.29 6.51 7.21
C LEU A 222 -21.06 5.43 6.45
N HIS A 223 -20.37 4.59 5.66
CA HIS A 223 -21.01 3.44 5.00
C HIS A 223 -21.65 2.51 6.03
N ARG A 224 -20.99 2.27 7.17
CA ARG A 224 -21.57 1.48 8.27
C ARG A 224 -22.81 2.11 8.87
N THR A 225 -22.76 3.42 9.10
CA THR A 225 -23.89 4.19 9.65
C THR A 225 -25.10 4.17 8.71
N ARG A 226 -24.86 4.26 7.40
CA ARG A 226 -25.89 4.18 6.35
C ARG A 226 -26.52 2.80 6.28
N GLU A 227 -25.71 1.75 6.36
CA GLU A 227 -26.18 0.36 6.28
C GLU A 227 -26.73 -0.17 7.62
N GLY A 228 -26.76 0.66 8.67
CA GLY A 228 -27.23 0.25 10.01
C GLY A 228 -26.33 -0.80 10.67
N LYS A 229 -25.08 -0.92 10.23
CA LYS A 229 -24.08 -1.79 10.86
C LYS A 229 -23.61 -1.16 12.16
N SER A 230 -23.14 -1.98 13.09
CA SER A 230 -22.57 -1.50 14.34
C SER A 230 -21.32 -0.63 14.07
N CYS A 231 -21.39 0.61 14.53
CA CYS A 231 -20.28 1.55 14.61
C CYS A 231 -20.33 2.19 16.01
N LEU A 232 -19.21 2.13 16.73
CA LEU A 232 -19.08 2.81 18.02
C LEU A 232 -18.85 4.32 17.88
N PRO A 233 -18.04 4.82 16.91
CA PRO A 233 -17.76 6.25 16.80
C PRO A 233 -19.02 7.10 16.68
N ARG A 234 -19.12 8.11 17.54
CA ARG A 234 -20.19 9.13 17.59
C ARG A 234 -19.62 10.53 17.49
N ASN A 235 -18.48 10.77 18.14
CA ASN A 235 -17.79 12.05 18.14
C ASN A 235 -16.42 11.89 17.49
N ILE A 236 -16.16 12.67 16.45
CA ILE A 236 -14.91 12.63 15.69
C ILE A 236 -14.36 14.05 15.60
N LEU A 237 -13.14 14.25 16.09
CA LEU A 237 -12.37 15.46 15.88
C LEU A 237 -11.23 15.17 14.90
N ILE A 238 -11.12 15.97 13.85
CA ILE A 238 -9.99 15.94 12.93
C ILE A 238 -9.15 17.18 13.16
N VAL A 239 -7.89 16.99 13.54
CA VAL A 239 -6.89 18.05 13.64
C VAL A 239 -5.95 17.90 12.44
N TRP A 240 -6.06 18.79 11.46
CA TRP A 240 -5.28 18.68 10.22
C TRP A 240 -4.35 19.87 10.02
N ALA A 241 -3.04 19.60 10.04
CA ALA A 241 -2.02 20.60 9.78
C ALA A 241 -1.54 20.55 8.33
N VAL A 242 -1.68 21.67 7.62
CA VAL A 242 -1.21 21.86 6.24
C VAL A 242 -0.24 23.03 6.15
N LYS A 243 0.60 23.03 5.12
CA LYS A 243 1.52 24.15 4.88
C LYS A 243 0.78 25.36 4.31
N ARG A 244 -0.09 25.13 3.35
CA ARG A 244 -0.75 26.17 2.54
C ARG A 244 -2.22 25.84 2.36
N SER A 245 -3.05 26.87 2.15
CA SER A 245 -4.50 26.72 1.92
C SER A 245 -4.84 26.04 0.58
N ASN A 246 -3.90 26.01 -0.36
CA ASN A 246 -4.08 25.26 -1.60
C ASN A 246 -4.24 23.75 -1.39
N GLU A 247 -3.89 23.20 -0.22
CA GLU A 247 -4.04 21.77 0.10
C GLU A 247 -5.46 21.41 0.56
N LEU A 248 -6.27 22.40 0.97
CA LEU A 248 -7.62 22.21 1.51
C LEU A 248 -8.58 21.41 0.61
N PRO A 249 -8.53 21.52 -0.73
CA PRO A 249 -9.36 20.70 -1.63
C PRO A 249 -9.23 19.18 -1.41
N LEU A 250 -8.19 18.69 -0.73
CA LEU A 250 -8.05 17.27 -0.38
C LEU A 250 -9.17 16.76 0.52
N LEU A 251 -9.70 17.60 1.42
CA LEU A 251 -10.84 17.24 2.26
C LEU A 251 -12.13 17.15 1.45
N TYR A 252 -12.27 17.98 0.41
CA TYR A 252 -13.46 18.09 -0.43
C TYR A 252 -13.42 17.17 -1.65
N THR A 253 -12.70 16.05 -1.57
CA THR A 253 -12.75 15.04 -2.63
C THR A 253 -14.22 14.58 -2.79
N ASN A 254 -14.70 14.35 -4.03
CA ASN A 254 -16.11 14.16 -4.40
C ASN A 254 -16.90 13.15 -3.52
N ASP A 255 -16.21 12.20 -2.89
CA ASP A 255 -16.83 11.23 -1.99
C ASP A 255 -17.26 11.87 -0.65
N LEU A 256 -16.57 12.88 -0.12
CA LEU A 256 -16.99 13.51 1.14
C LEU A 256 -18.20 14.44 0.92
N GLU A 257 -18.24 15.20 -0.17
CA GLU A 257 -19.33 16.14 -0.48
C GLU A 257 -20.67 15.44 -0.74
N SER A 258 -20.64 14.29 -1.43
CA SER A 258 -21.86 13.52 -1.72
C SER A 258 -22.43 12.82 -0.48
N ILE A 259 -21.61 12.63 0.56
CA ILE A 259 -21.99 11.81 1.73
C ILE A 259 -22.06 12.63 3.04
N TYR A 260 -21.61 13.89 3.06
CA TYR A 260 -21.81 14.86 4.14
C TYR A 260 -23.27 15.03 4.64
N PRO A 261 -24.33 15.01 3.79
CA PRO A 261 -25.71 15.18 4.24
C PRO A 261 -26.14 14.21 5.34
N PHE A 262 -25.53 13.02 5.37
CA PHE A 262 -25.88 11.94 6.29
C PHE A 262 -25.09 11.96 7.61
N PHE A 263 -24.03 12.77 7.71
CA PHE A 263 -23.24 12.89 8.96
C PHE A 263 -24.03 13.56 10.07
N LEU A 264 -24.74 14.65 9.75
CA LEU A 264 -25.29 15.60 10.73
C LEU A 264 -26.34 15.01 11.69
N ASP A 265 -27.06 13.95 11.30
CA ASP A 265 -28.15 13.42 12.13
C ASP A 265 -27.69 12.35 13.13
N LYS A 266 -26.47 11.81 12.99
CA LYS A 266 -25.99 10.66 13.80
C LYS A 266 -24.54 10.77 14.31
N LEU A 267 -23.72 11.60 13.68
CA LEU A 267 -22.28 11.74 13.96
C LEU A 267 -21.94 13.22 14.18
N ASN A 268 -21.24 13.51 15.27
CA ASN A 268 -20.65 14.82 15.50
C ASN A 268 -19.23 14.84 14.91
N LEU A 269 -19.03 15.59 13.83
CA LEU A 269 -17.75 15.74 13.15
C LEU A 269 -17.28 17.19 13.26
N GLU A 270 -16.18 17.39 13.98
CA GLU A 270 -15.48 18.68 14.12
C GLU A 270 -14.16 18.59 13.34
N ILE A 271 -13.88 19.58 12.48
CA ILE A 271 -12.64 19.60 11.68
C ILE A 271 -11.91 20.90 11.97
N ASP A 272 -10.77 20.80 12.64
CA ASP A 272 -9.85 21.89 12.91
C ASP A 272 -8.66 21.83 11.95
N ILE A 273 -8.56 22.83 11.09
CA ILE A 273 -7.54 22.95 10.06
C ILE A 273 -6.52 24.02 10.47
N PHE A 274 -5.24 23.66 10.50
CA PHE A 274 -4.15 24.57 10.83
C PHE A 274 -3.28 24.81 9.59
N VAL A 275 -3.36 26.02 9.03
CA VAL A 275 -2.52 26.48 7.91
C VAL A 275 -1.27 27.15 8.46
N THR A 276 -0.13 26.49 8.30
CA THR A 276 1.09 26.84 9.05
C THR A 276 2.01 27.86 8.39
N GLN A 277 1.91 28.11 7.07
CA GLN A 277 2.78 29.06 6.34
C GLN A 277 2.06 30.32 5.85
N GLU A 278 0.74 30.39 5.96
CA GLU A 278 -0.07 31.54 5.52
C GLU A 278 -0.72 32.18 6.73
N SER A 279 -0.67 33.51 6.82
CA SER A 279 -1.22 34.28 7.94
C SER A 279 -2.66 34.73 7.75
N GLN A 280 -3.18 34.71 6.51
CA GLN A 280 -4.53 35.15 6.14
C GLN A 280 -5.08 34.27 5.01
N PRO A 281 -6.41 34.15 4.87
CA PRO A 281 -7.04 33.45 3.74
C PRO A 281 -6.68 34.13 2.41
N PRO A 282 -6.54 33.37 1.32
CA PRO A 282 -6.30 33.93 0.00
C PRO A 282 -7.50 34.78 -0.45
N LEU A 283 -7.23 35.94 -1.08
CA LEU A 283 -8.25 36.91 -1.51
C LEU A 283 -9.17 36.42 -2.65
N GLU A 284 -8.93 35.23 -3.21
CA GLU A 284 -9.66 34.62 -4.32
C GLU A 284 -10.64 33.52 -3.84
N GLU A 285 -11.36 33.78 -2.74
CA GLU A 285 -12.34 32.86 -2.16
C GLU A 285 -13.63 32.86 -3.01
N GLY A 286 -13.58 32.23 -4.19
CA GLY A 286 -14.72 32.20 -5.10
C GLY A 286 -14.59 31.35 -6.36
N GLN A 287 -13.41 30.80 -6.68
CA GLN A 287 -13.27 29.85 -7.78
C GLN A 287 -12.74 28.52 -7.25
N VAL A 288 -13.64 27.60 -6.95
CA VAL A 288 -13.31 26.18 -6.85
C VAL A 288 -12.85 25.77 -8.25
N HIS A 289 -11.53 25.76 -8.47
CA HIS A 289 -10.97 25.26 -9.72
C HIS A 289 -11.40 23.81 -9.90
N GLU A 290 -12.25 23.57 -10.91
CA GLU A 290 -12.74 22.26 -11.27
C GLU A 290 -11.58 21.29 -11.46
N ALA A 291 -11.65 20.16 -10.76
CA ALA A 291 -10.69 19.08 -10.99
C ALA A 291 -10.86 18.54 -12.40
N THR A 292 -9.76 18.49 -13.16
CA THR A 292 -9.77 17.88 -14.49
C THR A 292 -9.89 16.37 -14.31
N ASN A 293 -11.07 15.83 -14.63
CA ASN A 293 -11.36 14.41 -14.58
C ASN A 293 -11.09 13.79 -15.96
N SER A 294 -10.28 12.73 -16.03
CA SER A 294 -10.43 11.75 -17.12
C SER A 294 -10.88 10.40 -16.58
N SER A 295 -11.84 9.83 -17.28
CA SER A 295 -12.16 8.42 -17.22
C SER A 295 -11.67 7.79 -18.52
N PRO A 296 -10.54 7.06 -18.54
CA PRO A 296 -10.22 6.21 -19.66
C PRO A 296 -11.39 5.21 -19.90
N PRO A 297 -11.65 4.80 -21.16
CA PRO A 297 -12.71 3.86 -21.48
C PRO A 297 -12.47 2.55 -20.73
N VAL A 298 -13.48 2.16 -19.94
CA VAL A 298 -13.48 0.93 -19.14
C VAL A 298 -13.48 -0.27 -20.08
N SER A 299 -12.30 -0.73 -20.47
CA SER A 299 -12.14 -2.04 -21.09
C SER A 299 -12.07 -3.09 -19.98
N ASN A 300 -12.77 -4.22 -20.15
CA ASN A 300 -12.75 -5.43 -19.29
C ASN A 300 -11.40 -5.59 -18.56
N SER A 301 -11.32 -5.03 -17.35
CA SER A 301 -10.04 -4.83 -16.69
C SER A 301 -9.71 -6.04 -15.82
N CYS A 302 -8.51 -6.57 -16.01
CA CYS A 302 -7.93 -7.51 -15.06
C CYS A 302 -7.83 -6.78 -13.71
N SER A 303 -8.20 -7.44 -12.62
CA SER A 303 -8.18 -6.81 -11.29
C SER A 303 -6.87 -7.08 -10.55
N MET A 304 -6.55 -6.26 -9.55
CA MET A 304 -5.36 -6.45 -8.71
C MET A 304 -5.32 -7.84 -8.04
N SER A 305 -4.13 -8.26 -7.60
CA SER A 305 -3.93 -9.58 -6.98
C SER A 305 -4.36 -9.62 -5.51
N VAL A 306 -5.09 -10.67 -5.09
CA VAL A 306 -5.54 -10.88 -3.69
C VAL A 306 -4.57 -11.76 -2.88
N LEU A 307 -3.43 -12.13 -3.46
CA LEU A 307 -2.48 -13.11 -2.89
C LEU A 307 -1.90 -12.73 -1.51
N VAL A 308 -2.12 -11.51 -1.02
CA VAL A 308 -1.69 -11.04 0.32
C VAL A 308 -2.75 -10.11 0.93
N GLY A 309 -4.05 -10.34 0.67
CA GLY A 309 -5.11 -9.60 1.35
C GLY A 309 -5.16 -9.92 2.86
N ILE A 310 -5.81 -9.05 3.65
CA ILE A 310 -5.97 -9.16 5.12
C ILE A 310 -7.01 -10.26 5.47
N GLY A 311 -7.02 -11.37 4.73
CA GLY A 311 -8.03 -12.41 4.81
C GLY A 311 -7.44 -13.82 4.73
N ASN A 312 -8.30 -14.81 4.99
CA ASN A 312 -8.03 -16.26 5.05
C ASN A 312 -6.54 -16.70 5.05
N ASN A 313 -5.91 -16.59 6.22
CA ASN A 313 -4.52 -16.95 6.49
C ASN A 313 -4.16 -18.43 6.24
N ILE A 314 -5.14 -19.28 5.89
CA ILE A 314 -4.94 -20.72 5.61
C ILE A 314 -4.02 -20.95 4.42
N TRP A 315 -4.18 -20.22 3.31
CA TRP A 315 -3.35 -20.43 2.12
C TRP A 315 -1.89 -19.98 2.34
N SER A 316 -1.70 -18.87 3.04
CA SER A 316 -0.37 -18.40 3.46
C SER A 316 0.31 -19.43 4.38
N GLY A 317 -0.42 -19.96 5.37
CA GLY A 317 0.07 -21.04 6.23
C GLY A 317 0.44 -22.30 5.45
N LEU A 318 -0.44 -22.76 4.54
CA LEU A 318 -0.20 -23.93 3.70
C LEU A 318 1.02 -23.75 2.79
N TYR A 319 1.24 -22.54 2.26
CA TYR A 319 2.41 -22.21 1.45
C TYR A 319 3.71 -22.36 2.26
N VAL A 320 3.76 -21.83 3.47
CA VAL A 320 4.94 -21.93 4.35
C VAL A 320 5.18 -23.39 4.76
N ILE A 321 4.14 -24.10 5.18
CA ILE A 321 4.24 -25.51 5.60
C ILE A 321 4.67 -26.41 4.43
N SER A 322 4.06 -26.25 3.25
CA SER A 322 4.40 -27.05 2.07
C SER A 322 5.83 -26.79 1.61
N SER A 323 6.28 -25.53 1.60
CA SER A 323 7.64 -25.18 1.21
C SER A 323 8.68 -25.70 2.21
N THR A 324 8.40 -25.61 3.52
CA THR A 324 9.30 -26.14 4.56
C THR A 324 9.41 -27.67 4.52
N LEU A 325 8.30 -28.38 4.39
CA LEU A 325 8.30 -29.84 4.22
C LEU A 325 9.03 -30.24 2.92
N GLY A 326 8.73 -29.55 1.81
CA GLY A 326 9.40 -29.75 0.53
C GLY A 326 10.92 -29.54 0.62
N PHE A 327 11.36 -28.54 1.39
CA PHE A 327 12.78 -28.29 1.64
C PHE A 327 13.44 -29.45 2.39
N VAL A 328 12.83 -29.94 3.47
CA VAL A 328 13.35 -31.07 4.25
C VAL A 328 13.42 -32.33 3.39
N ILE A 329 12.39 -32.61 2.60
CA ILE A 329 12.35 -33.75 1.67
C ILE A 329 13.44 -33.63 0.61
N LEU A 330 13.60 -32.46 -0.02
CA LEU A 330 14.63 -32.25 -1.04
C LEU A 330 16.04 -32.39 -0.46
N LEU A 331 16.28 -31.91 0.76
CA LEU A 331 17.56 -32.10 1.44
C LEU A 331 17.83 -33.57 1.72
N TYR A 332 16.83 -34.31 2.22
CA TYR A 332 16.95 -35.75 2.48
C TYR A 332 17.24 -36.54 1.19
N LEU A 333 16.55 -36.21 0.09
CA LEU A 333 16.77 -36.84 -1.21
C LEU A 333 18.16 -36.49 -1.76
N LEU A 334 18.58 -35.22 -1.66
CA LEU A 334 19.91 -34.79 -2.07
C LEU A 334 21.00 -35.53 -1.30
N ASP A 335 20.85 -35.68 0.02
CA ASP A 335 21.81 -36.37 0.85
C ASP A 335 21.90 -37.87 0.48
N THR A 336 20.76 -38.52 0.35
CA THR A 336 20.65 -39.97 0.11
C THR A 336 21.07 -40.37 -1.31
N PHE A 337 20.68 -39.61 -2.34
CA PHE A 337 20.86 -40.00 -3.73
C PHE A 337 22.03 -39.32 -4.43
N TYR A 338 22.57 -38.22 -3.87
CA TYR A 338 23.63 -37.45 -4.52
C TYR A 338 24.87 -37.26 -3.64
N ILE A 339 24.73 -36.74 -2.41
CA ILE A 339 25.89 -36.44 -1.58
C ILE A 339 26.59 -37.73 -1.11
N ASN A 340 25.84 -38.68 -0.54
CA ASN A 340 26.42 -39.92 0.00
C ASN A 340 26.91 -40.87 -1.10
N PRO A 341 26.17 -41.13 -2.20
CA PRO A 341 26.60 -42.07 -3.22
C PRO A 341 27.82 -41.61 -4.03
N TYR A 342 27.98 -40.29 -4.23
CA TYR A 342 29.10 -39.73 -4.99
C TYR A 342 30.23 -39.18 -4.10
N ASP A 343 30.16 -39.43 -2.79
CA ASP A 343 31.13 -38.97 -1.78
C ASP A 343 31.54 -37.51 -1.96
N ILE A 344 30.54 -36.64 -2.09
CA ILE A 344 30.78 -35.21 -2.31
C ILE A 344 31.38 -34.64 -1.02
N SER A 345 32.66 -34.30 -1.08
CA SER A 345 33.40 -33.71 0.04
C SER A 345 33.45 -32.17 0.03
N PRO A 346 33.41 -31.44 -1.12
CA PRO A 346 33.65 -29.99 -1.10
C PRO A 346 32.57 -29.18 -0.33
N TRP A 347 33.00 -28.39 0.65
CA TRP A 347 32.11 -27.65 1.55
C TRP A 347 31.36 -26.52 0.85
N TRP A 348 32.05 -25.80 -0.04
CA TRP A 348 31.47 -24.73 -0.85
C TRP A 348 30.33 -25.27 -1.72
N TYR A 349 30.50 -26.49 -2.26
CA TYR A 349 29.52 -27.11 -3.13
C TYR A 349 28.29 -27.56 -2.35
N LYS A 350 28.46 -28.15 -1.16
CA LYS A 350 27.34 -28.45 -0.25
C LYS A 350 26.57 -27.19 0.16
N GLY A 351 27.26 -26.07 0.40
CA GLY A 351 26.62 -24.78 0.69
C GLY A 351 25.77 -24.27 -0.49
N LEU A 352 26.29 -24.38 -1.71
CA LEU A 352 25.55 -24.05 -2.93
C LEU A 352 24.32 -24.96 -3.11
N LEU A 353 24.49 -26.27 -2.94
CA LEU A 353 23.40 -27.23 -3.06
C LEU A 353 22.28 -26.96 -2.04
N LEU A 354 22.63 -26.61 -0.79
CA LEU A 354 21.68 -26.20 0.22
C LEU A 354 20.85 -24.98 -0.22
N LEU A 355 21.49 -23.94 -0.77
CA LEU A 355 20.81 -22.77 -1.32
C LEU A 355 19.90 -23.13 -2.51
N ILE A 356 20.36 -24.02 -3.39
CA ILE A 356 19.55 -24.53 -4.52
C ILE A 356 18.33 -25.28 -4.00
N CYS A 357 18.46 -26.14 -2.99
CA CYS A 357 17.34 -26.84 -2.36
C CYS A 357 16.33 -25.87 -1.75
N MET A 358 16.80 -24.79 -1.09
CA MET A 358 15.91 -23.74 -0.58
C MET A 358 15.10 -23.12 -1.72
N LEU A 359 15.75 -22.66 -2.78
CA LEU A 359 15.06 -22.07 -3.93
C LEU A 359 14.09 -23.07 -4.57
N ALA A 360 14.57 -24.26 -4.91
CA ALA A 360 13.78 -25.31 -5.54
C ALA A 360 12.54 -25.68 -4.71
N SER A 361 12.66 -25.77 -3.39
CA SER A 361 11.51 -26.08 -2.53
C SER A 361 10.40 -25.03 -2.62
N VAL A 362 10.77 -23.75 -2.66
CA VAL A 362 9.82 -22.64 -2.76
C VAL A 362 9.18 -22.58 -4.14
N PHE A 363 9.95 -22.76 -5.21
CA PHE A 363 9.43 -22.73 -6.58
C PHE A 363 8.54 -23.93 -6.90
N ILE A 364 8.91 -25.13 -6.46
CA ILE A 364 8.18 -26.37 -6.77
C ILE A 364 6.99 -26.51 -5.83
N PHE A 365 7.22 -26.69 -4.53
CA PHE A 365 6.15 -26.96 -3.58
C PHE A 365 5.34 -25.70 -3.27
N GLY A 366 6.03 -24.60 -2.95
CA GLY A 366 5.38 -23.31 -2.72
C GLY A 366 4.67 -22.78 -3.97
N GLY A 367 5.27 -22.91 -5.14
CA GLY A 367 4.66 -22.51 -6.41
C GLY A 367 3.38 -23.27 -6.75
N VAL A 368 3.32 -24.57 -6.47
CA VAL A 368 2.09 -25.36 -6.62
C VAL A 368 0.98 -24.82 -5.71
N VAL A 369 1.28 -24.55 -4.43
CA VAL A 369 0.29 -23.99 -3.50
C VAL A 369 -0.21 -22.62 -3.97
N VAL A 370 0.69 -21.74 -4.40
CA VAL A 370 0.32 -20.41 -4.95
C VAL A 370 -0.52 -20.55 -6.22
N GLY A 371 -0.20 -21.50 -7.09
CA GLY A 371 -1.00 -21.79 -8.29
C GLY A 371 -2.42 -22.25 -7.94
N LEU A 372 -2.56 -23.18 -6.99
CA LEU A 372 -3.86 -23.65 -6.49
C LEU A 372 -4.65 -22.52 -5.81
N TRP A 373 -3.98 -21.69 -5.02
CA TRP A 373 -4.56 -20.51 -4.39
C TRP A 373 -5.15 -19.57 -5.45
N HIS A 374 -4.36 -19.24 -6.48
CA HIS A 374 -4.82 -18.38 -7.57
C HIS A 374 -6.01 -18.97 -8.35
N LEU A 375 -6.02 -20.29 -8.60
CA LEU A 375 -7.13 -20.98 -9.26
C LEU A 375 -8.40 -20.97 -8.40
N TRP A 376 -8.26 -21.20 -7.09
CA TRP A 376 -9.37 -21.14 -6.14
C TRP A 376 -9.98 -19.74 -6.09
N GLU A 377 -9.15 -18.71 -6.06
CA GLU A 377 -9.57 -17.31 -6.07
C GLU A 377 -10.32 -16.95 -7.35
N ARG A 378 -9.77 -17.31 -8.52
CA ARG A 378 -10.42 -17.06 -9.82
C ARG A 378 -11.80 -17.73 -9.90
N ARG A 379 -11.94 -18.93 -9.34
CA ARG A 379 -13.22 -19.65 -9.30
C ARG A 379 -14.24 -18.97 -8.38
N ASN A 380 -13.80 -18.44 -7.25
CA ASN A 380 -14.67 -17.72 -6.32
C ASN A 380 -15.10 -16.36 -6.88
N ALA A 381 -14.18 -15.60 -7.46
CA ALA A 381 -14.49 -14.33 -8.11
C ALA A 381 -15.55 -14.51 -9.22
N ALA A 382 -15.41 -15.53 -10.08
CA ALA A 382 -16.40 -15.81 -11.13
C ALA A 382 -17.80 -16.15 -10.57
N ARG A 383 -17.87 -16.82 -9.41
CA ARG A 383 -19.14 -17.10 -8.72
C ARG A 383 -19.77 -15.84 -8.15
N GLU A 384 -18.96 -14.92 -7.61
CA GLU A 384 -19.43 -13.64 -7.06
C GLU A 384 -19.93 -12.70 -8.16
N THR A 385 -19.21 -12.56 -9.27
CA THR A 385 -19.67 -11.75 -10.42
C THR A 385 -21.02 -12.25 -10.96
N CYS A 386 -21.23 -13.57 -11.00
CA CYS A 386 -22.51 -14.15 -11.44
C CYS A 386 -23.67 -13.83 -10.47
N LYS A 387 -23.40 -13.79 -9.15
CA LYS A 387 -24.39 -13.40 -8.13
C LYS A 387 -24.69 -11.91 -8.18
N ASP A 388 -23.66 -11.07 -8.31
CA ASP A 388 -23.81 -9.63 -8.39
C ASP A 388 -24.59 -9.20 -9.63
N ASN A 389 -24.34 -9.81 -10.79
CA ASN A 389 -25.13 -9.53 -12.00
C ASN A 389 -26.61 -9.87 -11.82
N ARG A 390 -26.96 -10.87 -11.00
CA ARG A 390 -28.37 -11.18 -10.68
C ARG A 390 -29.00 -10.13 -9.75
N ILE A 391 -28.25 -9.70 -8.72
CA ILE A 391 -28.71 -8.68 -7.76
C ILE A 391 -28.80 -7.30 -8.41
N MET A 392 -27.90 -6.99 -9.34
CA MET A 392 -27.87 -5.71 -10.05
C MET A 392 -29.04 -5.57 -11.04
N VAL A 393 -29.49 -6.70 -11.63
CA VAL A 393 -30.74 -6.75 -12.42
C VAL A 393 -31.98 -6.52 -11.55
N GLU A 394 -31.95 -6.87 -10.25
CA GLU A 394 -33.04 -6.60 -9.30
C GLU A 394 -33.04 -5.17 -8.73
N LYS A 395 -31.88 -4.50 -8.65
CA LYS A 395 -31.74 -3.14 -8.09
C LYS A 395 -31.88 -1.99 -9.09
N MET A 396 -32.18 -2.27 -10.35
CA MET A 396 -32.29 -1.25 -11.41
C MET A 396 -33.65 -0.51 -11.43
N GLN A 397 -34.39 -0.54 -10.31
CA GLN A 397 -35.51 0.35 -10.04
C GLN A 397 -35.17 1.18 -8.80
N HIS A 398 -35.23 2.51 -8.95
CA HIS A 398 -34.99 3.58 -7.97
C HIS A 398 -33.53 3.99 -7.70
N ASN A 399 -33.13 5.17 -8.21
CA ASN A 399 -33.29 6.42 -7.44
C ASN A 399 -32.85 7.67 -8.24
N GLU A 400 -33.67 8.71 -8.16
CA GLU A 400 -33.31 10.11 -8.36
C GLU A 400 -32.66 10.65 -7.10
N ILE A 401 -31.53 11.38 -7.19
CA ILE A 401 -31.15 12.40 -6.19
C ILE A 401 -30.33 13.49 -6.91
N LEU A 402 -30.96 14.62 -7.25
CA LEU A 402 -30.28 15.85 -7.66
C LEU A 402 -31.08 17.07 -7.15
N ALA A 403 -31.08 17.27 -5.83
CA ALA A 403 -31.61 18.49 -5.21
C ALA A 403 -31.05 18.79 -3.79
N HIS A 404 -30.19 17.92 -3.24
CA HIS A 404 -29.77 17.97 -1.83
C HIS A 404 -28.33 18.45 -1.59
N MET A 405 -27.57 18.74 -2.66
CA MET A 405 -26.13 19.05 -2.57
C MET A 405 -25.83 20.48 -2.11
N GLU A 406 -26.60 21.49 -2.51
CA GLU A 406 -26.29 22.90 -2.19
C GLU A 406 -26.52 23.27 -0.71
N SER A 407 -27.51 22.66 -0.05
CA SER A 407 -27.77 22.85 1.40
C SER A 407 -26.69 22.23 2.30
N CYS A 408 -25.97 21.21 1.80
CA CYS A 408 -24.96 20.50 2.58
C CYS A 408 -23.58 21.17 2.59
N GLN A 409 -23.19 21.84 1.50
CA GLN A 409 -21.96 22.63 1.49
C GLN A 409 -21.98 23.74 2.55
N GLN A 410 -23.14 24.35 2.79
CA GLN A 410 -23.27 25.44 3.77
C GLN A 410 -23.20 24.97 5.24
N LYS A 411 -23.66 23.74 5.54
CA LYS A 411 -23.49 23.10 6.87
C LYS A 411 -22.11 22.46 7.06
N LEU A 412 -21.40 22.13 5.99
CA LEU A 412 -20.01 21.67 6.07
C LEU A 412 -19.08 22.82 6.42
N ALA A 413 -19.31 23.98 5.80
CA ALA A 413 -18.57 25.21 6.12
C ALA A 413 -18.70 25.64 7.59
N SER A 414 -19.81 25.30 8.29
CA SER A 414 -19.97 25.63 9.72
C SER A 414 -19.26 24.69 10.69
N SER A 415 -18.88 23.48 10.25
CA SER A 415 -18.21 22.47 11.11
C SER A 415 -16.69 22.43 10.91
N VAL A 416 -16.18 23.22 9.97
CA VAL A 416 -14.77 23.33 9.63
C VAL A 416 -14.23 24.64 10.17
N ASN A 417 -13.36 24.58 11.18
CA ASN A 417 -12.64 25.74 11.68
C ASN A 417 -11.28 25.79 11.00
N THR A 418 -10.93 26.92 10.38
CA THR A 418 -9.61 27.12 9.75
C THR A 418 -8.81 28.18 10.48
N TYR A 419 -7.65 27.80 11.00
CA TYR A 419 -6.72 28.65 11.72
C TYR A 419 -5.49 28.92 10.86
N TYR A 420 -5.18 30.20 10.63
CA TYR A 420 -4.02 30.63 9.84
C TYR A 420 -2.85 31.05 10.73
N GLY A 421 -1.62 30.83 10.27
CA GLY A 421 -0.39 31.29 10.90
C GLY A 421 -0.01 30.57 12.20
N SER A 422 -0.72 29.49 12.56
CA SER A 422 -0.53 28.78 13.82
C SER A 422 -0.34 27.28 13.60
N ARG A 423 0.30 26.63 14.58
CA ARG A 423 0.42 25.16 14.66
C ARG A 423 -0.55 24.65 15.72
N PRO A 424 -1.05 23.41 15.59
CA PRO A 424 -1.92 22.83 16.60
C PRO A 424 -1.21 22.77 17.96
N ASN A 425 -1.80 23.37 18.99
CA ASN A 425 -1.35 23.18 20.36
C ASN A 425 -2.10 22.00 20.98
N PHE A 426 -1.50 20.81 20.93
CA PHE A 426 -2.14 19.60 21.44
C PHE A 426 -2.51 19.65 22.91
N LYS A 427 -1.78 20.42 23.73
CA LYS A 427 -2.12 20.55 25.15
C LYS A 427 -3.46 21.27 25.34
N ASP A 428 -3.67 22.33 24.58
CA ASP A 428 -4.91 23.12 24.64
C ASP A 428 -6.05 22.30 24.01
N ILE A 429 -5.81 21.74 22.82
CA ILE A 429 -6.81 20.90 22.11
C ILE A 429 -7.27 19.72 22.98
N PHE A 430 -6.34 18.97 23.59
CA PHE A 430 -6.73 17.85 24.47
C PHE A 430 -7.36 18.33 25.79
N GLY A 431 -7.00 19.52 26.27
CA GLY A 431 -7.66 20.16 27.42
C GLY A 431 -9.12 20.50 27.11
N ASP A 432 -9.37 21.20 26.00
CA ASP A 432 -10.70 21.58 25.55
C ASP A 432 -11.58 20.36 25.29
N ILE A 433 -11.03 19.30 24.70
CA ILE A 433 -11.74 18.04 24.48
C ILE A 433 -12.05 17.33 25.80
N SER A 434 -11.11 17.31 26.75
CA SER A 434 -11.36 16.72 28.07
C SER A 434 -12.49 17.44 28.80
N GLU A 435 -12.64 18.75 28.62
CA GLU A 435 -13.76 19.51 29.16
C GLU A 435 -15.06 19.25 28.40
N LYS A 436 -15.02 19.20 27.06
CA LYS A 436 -16.19 18.96 26.18
C LYS A 436 -16.76 17.54 26.31
N TRP A 437 -15.92 16.52 26.26
CA TRP A 437 -16.33 15.11 26.22
C TRP A 437 -16.33 14.44 27.61
N GLY A 438 -15.71 15.06 28.61
CA GLY A 438 -15.62 14.53 29.97
C GLY A 438 -14.66 13.33 30.10
N TYR A 439 -14.86 12.53 31.14
CA TYR A 439 -14.04 11.34 31.42
C TYR A 439 -14.46 10.15 30.57
N VAL A 440 -14.00 10.12 29.32
CA VAL A 440 -14.29 9.05 28.35
C VAL A 440 -13.01 8.47 27.77
N ASP A 441 -13.08 7.21 27.34
CA ASP A 441 -12.01 6.61 26.54
C ASP A 441 -12.02 7.21 25.14
N VAL A 442 -10.86 7.66 24.68
CA VAL A 442 -10.67 8.31 23.38
C VAL A 442 -9.65 7.55 22.56
N GLY A 443 -10.01 7.21 21.33
CA GLY A 443 -9.07 6.70 20.34
C GLY A 443 -8.31 7.86 19.70
N VAL A 444 -6.98 7.86 19.78
CA VAL A 444 -6.15 8.89 19.10
C VAL A 444 -5.33 8.22 18.01
N ILE A 445 -5.50 8.66 16.77
CA ILE A 445 -4.75 8.16 15.61
C ILE A 445 -3.99 9.32 14.98
N VAL A 446 -2.69 9.14 14.76
CA VAL A 446 -1.80 10.18 14.23
C VAL A 446 -1.17 9.72 12.91
N CYS A 447 -1.25 10.55 11.87
CA CYS A 447 -0.62 10.28 10.57
C CYS A 447 0.01 11.55 9.99
N GLY A 448 1.33 11.55 9.77
CA GLY A 448 2.03 12.71 9.22
C GLY A 448 3.54 12.64 9.37
N PRO A 449 4.26 13.70 8.96
CA PRO A 449 5.70 13.80 9.12
C PRO A 449 6.14 13.80 10.60
N LEU A 450 7.38 13.36 10.84
CA LEU A 450 8.05 13.48 12.14
C LEU A 450 8.17 14.96 12.54
N GLY A 451 7.63 15.31 13.71
CA GLY A 451 7.65 16.67 14.25
C GLY A 451 6.38 17.49 14.00
N LEU A 452 5.27 16.80 13.72
CA LEU A 452 3.93 17.38 13.74
C LEU A 452 3.53 17.84 15.14
#